data_AF-A0A7J3KQF4-F1
#
_entry.id   AF-A0A7J3KQF4-F1
#
_cell.length_a   1.000
_cell.length_b   1.000
_cell.length_c   1.000
_cell.angle_alpha   90.00
_cell.angle_beta   90.00
_cell.angle_gamma   90.00
#
_symmetry.space_group_name_H-M   'P 1'
#
loop_
_entity.id
_entity.type
_entity.pdbx_description
1 polymer ?
#
loop_
_entity_poly.entity_id
_entity_poly.type
_entity_poly.pdbx_seq_one_letter_code
_entity_poly.pdbx_strand_id
1 'polypeptide(L)'
;MPSRSGGFRSRLTALIASWLLSLPTISSTFWLPMWIALSIIFPTIFNYFPESPAPIRIDWIPQWVFRILYIPWIPFMIIPGLEWLTEYLLLPWLWTNTPLMMIIASVRPILAIGGFTFFIGSLTQLLVYKRRGVKLVTSGFYGIVRHPQYLGIFIWTFGHILYALPLFLRPADLIAWITLVYTYILLARSEEADLMKILGIEYARYRESTPFIIPYTPARISKPISMLIERYTPKARWARITLKIMIYLSVIATIAYLSYGRTYCFKDKPPI
;
A
#
# COMPACT_ATOMS: atom_id res chain seq x y z
N MET A 1 9.84 29.24 31.14
CA MET A 1 8.80 28.27 30.70
C MET A 1 8.34 28.69 29.31
N PRO A 2 8.55 27.90 28.24
CA PRO A 2 8.05 28.25 26.91
C PRO A 2 6.52 28.19 26.91
N SER A 3 5.87 29.22 26.37
CA SER A 3 4.42 29.35 26.37
C SER A 3 3.76 28.19 25.58
N ARG A 4 2.87 27.45 26.24
CA ARG A 4 2.13 26.32 25.64
C ARG A 4 1.30 26.73 24.40
N SER A 5 0.99 28.02 24.23
CA SER A 5 0.20 28.55 23.11
C SER A 5 1.00 28.70 21.81
N GLY A 6 2.31 28.97 21.86
CA GLY A 6 3.17 29.10 20.67
C GLY A 6 3.42 27.74 19.98
N GLY A 7 3.46 26.66 20.77
CA GLY A 7 3.62 25.30 20.26
C GLY A 7 2.40 24.78 19.49
N PHE A 8 1.19 25.15 19.90
CA PHE A 8 -0.02 24.66 19.23
C PHE A 8 -0.20 25.27 17.84
N ARG A 9 -0.02 26.58 17.68
CA ARG A 9 -0.14 27.26 16.37
C ARG A 9 0.95 26.81 15.38
N SER A 10 2.17 26.60 15.84
CA SER A 10 3.26 26.06 15.00
C SER A 10 3.01 24.61 14.59
N ARG A 11 2.47 23.76 15.47
CA ARG A 11 2.07 22.39 15.12
C ARG A 11 0.90 22.38 14.13
N LEU A 12 -0.10 23.22 14.32
CA LEU A 12 -1.27 23.33 13.43
C LEU A 12 -0.89 23.82 12.03
N THR A 13 0.03 24.79 11.93
CA THR A 13 0.55 25.27 10.64
C THR A 13 1.38 24.20 9.93
N ALA A 14 2.21 23.45 10.66
CA ALA A 14 2.92 22.30 10.11
C ALA A 14 1.98 21.18 9.62
N LEU A 15 0.91 20.90 10.36
CA LEU A 15 -0.17 19.97 9.98
C LEU A 15 -0.81 20.35 8.64
N ILE A 16 -1.28 21.59 8.54
CA ILE A 16 -1.97 22.10 7.35
C ILE A 16 -1.03 22.13 6.16
N ALA A 17 0.18 22.67 6.32
CA ALA A 17 1.18 22.72 5.25
C ALA A 17 1.57 21.31 4.77
N SER A 18 1.71 20.36 5.70
CA SER A 18 2.02 18.98 5.37
C SER A 18 0.97 18.36 4.46
N TRP A 19 -0.30 18.47 4.85
CA TRP A 19 -1.38 17.86 4.09
C TRP A 19 -1.60 18.58 2.76
N LEU A 20 -1.49 19.92 2.71
CA LEU A 20 -1.56 20.69 1.48
C LEU A 20 -0.46 20.34 0.47
N LEU A 21 0.78 20.11 0.93
CA LEU A 21 1.89 19.66 0.07
C LEU A 21 1.75 18.21 -0.38
N SER A 22 1.03 17.39 0.40
CA SER A 22 0.71 16.00 0.04
C SER A 22 -0.49 15.87 -0.89
N LEU A 23 -1.32 16.90 -1.03
CA LEU A 23 -2.39 16.92 -2.03
C LEU A 23 -1.76 16.96 -3.42
N PRO A 24 -2.06 16.01 -4.30
CA PRO A 24 -1.43 15.96 -5.61
C PRO A 24 -1.84 17.17 -6.45
N THR A 25 -0.86 17.90 -6.95
CA THR A 25 -1.05 19.03 -7.86
C THR A 25 -1.32 18.62 -9.30
N ILE A 26 -1.62 17.35 -9.61
CA ILE A 26 -1.70 16.88 -11.01
C ILE A 26 -3.00 16.12 -11.29
N SER A 27 -3.77 16.71 -12.20
CA SER A 27 -5.13 16.42 -12.69
C SER A 27 -5.37 15.06 -13.35
N SER A 28 -4.51 14.06 -13.15
CA SER A 28 -4.65 12.75 -13.82
C SER A 28 -5.00 11.62 -12.84
N THR A 29 -5.97 10.80 -13.24
CA THR A 29 -6.44 9.59 -12.53
C THR A 29 -5.31 8.59 -12.22
N PHE A 30 -4.18 8.68 -12.94
CA PHE A 30 -3.00 7.85 -12.73
C PHE A 30 -2.06 8.42 -11.64
N TRP A 31 -1.89 9.75 -11.59
CA TRP A 31 -0.92 10.38 -10.69
C TRP A 31 -1.38 10.44 -9.25
N LEU A 32 -2.68 10.61 -8.97
CA LEU A 32 -3.21 10.67 -7.60
C LEU A 32 -2.94 9.36 -6.82
N PRO A 33 -3.28 8.16 -7.32
CA PRO A 33 -2.98 6.88 -6.66
C PRO A 33 -1.47 6.58 -6.58
N MET A 34 -0.70 6.99 -7.59
CA MET A 34 0.75 6.85 -7.59
C MET A 34 1.40 7.77 -6.54
N TRP A 35 0.97 9.02 -6.45
CA TRP A 35 1.45 9.98 -5.47
C TRP A 35 1.07 9.57 -4.04
N ILE A 36 -0.14 9.07 -3.84
CA ILE A 36 -0.56 8.45 -2.57
C ILE A 36 0.36 7.26 -2.28
N ALA A 37 0.62 6.37 -3.23
CA ALA A 37 1.56 5.26 -3.03
C ALA A 37 2.98 5.74 -2.69
N LEU A 38 3.50 6.76 -3.38
CA LEU A 38 4.83 7.33 -3.14
C LEU A 38 4.94 8.11 -1.83
N SER A 39 3.88 8.73 -1.36
CA SER A 39 3.92 9.51 -0.12
C SER A 39 3.59 8.65 1.10
N ILE A 40 2.76 7.62 0.93
CA ILE A 40 2.35 6.70 1.98
C ILE A 40 3.31 5.52 2.11
N ILE A 41 3.85 4.96 1.02
CA ILE A 41 4.64 3.70 1.06
C ILE A 41 6.14 3.92 0.90
N PHE A 42 6.58 4.96 0.19
CA PHE A 42 8.02 5.11 -0.08
C PHE A 42 8.85 5.43 1.18
N PRO A 43 8.40 6.32 2.10
CA PRO A 43 9.11 6.52 3.37
C PRO A 43 9.22 5.23 4.19
N THR A 44 8.21 4.36 4.02
CA THR A 44 8.05 3.04 4.61
C THR A 44 9.12 2.07 4.09
N ILE A 45 9.20 1.95 2.75
CA ILE A 45 10.14 1.10 2.01
C ILE A 45 11.59 1.45 2.33
N PHE A 46 11.91 2.75 2.32
CA PHE A 46 13.29 3.22 2.45
C PHE A 46 13.72 3.51 3.89
N ASN A 47 12.83 3.24 4.86
CA ASN A 47 13.07 3.44 6.29
C ASN A 47 13.54 4.87 6.63
N TYR A 48 13.00 5.89 5.95
CA TYR A 48 13.45 7.30 6.09
C TYR A 48 12.85 8.05 7.28
N PHE A 49 12.24 7.35 8.23
CA PHE A 49 11.72 7.98 9.45
C PHE A 49 12.92 8.52 10.25
N PRO A 50 12.87 9.75 10.79
CA PRO A 50 14.00 10.41 11.47
C PRO A 50 14.63 9.57 12.59
N GLU A 51 13.87 8.66 13.18
CA GLU A 51 14.26 7.78 14.29
C GLU A 51 14.82 6.42 13.82
N SER A 52 14.98 6.22 12.52
CA SER A 52 15.53 4.99 11.98
C SER A 52 17.03 4.89 12.21
N PRO A 53 17.55 3.78 12.76
CA PRO A 53 18.97 3.63 13.04
C PRO A 53 19.85 3.52 11.78
N ALA A 54 19.27 3.36 10.58
CA ALA A 54 20.01 3.32 9.32
C ALA A 54 19.08 3.63 8.12
N PRO A 55 18.80 4.91 7.81
CA PRO A 55 18.05 5.24 6.61
C PRO A 55 18.85 4.82 5.36
N ILE A 56 18.17 4.26 4.35
CA ILE A 56 18.82 3.84 3.10
C ILE A 56 19.34 5.08 2.37
N ARG A 57 20.64 5.36 2.44
CA ARG A 57 21.25 6.49 1.74
C ARG A 57 21.54 6.14 0.29
N ILE A 58 21.18 7.06 -0.60
CA ILE A 58 21.50 6.98 -2.02
C ILE A 58 22.32 8.23 -2.30
N ASP A 59 23.65 8.09 -2.41
CA ASP A 59 24.60 9.21 -2.35
C ASP A 59 24.38 10.28 -3.43
N TRP A 60 23.82 9.86 -4.58
CA TRP A 60 23.54 10.69 -5.75
C TRP A 60 22.14 11.33 -5.73
N ILE A 61 21.28 10.98 -4.77
CA ILE A 61 19.96 11.59 -4.59
C ILE A 61 19.97 12.44 -3.30
N PRO A 62 19.70 13.75 -3.39
CA PRO A 62 19.63 14.60 -2.21
C PRO A 62 18.62 14.06 -1.18
N GLN A 63 19.10 13.84 0.05
CA GLN A 63 18.34 13.15 1.09
C GLN A 63 17.05 13.88 1.50
N TRP A 64 16.98 15.20 1.27
CA TRP A 64 15.77 15.99 1.52
C TRP A 64 14.62 15.62 0.59
N VAL A 65 14.87 15.05 -0.59
CA VAL A 65 13.83 14.57 -1.51
C VAL A 65 12.99 13.49 -0.85
N PHE A 66 13.61 12.54 -0.15
CA PHE A 66 12.91 11.50 0.60
C PHE A 66 12.13 12.07 1.80
N ARG A 67 12.59 13.19 2.38
CA ARG A 67 11.87 13.89 3.46
C ARG A 67 10.59 14.57 2.98
N ILE A 68 10.48 14.92 1.70
CA ILE A 68 9.23 15.45 1.14
C ILE A 68 8.17 14.36 1.08
N LEU A 69 8.56 13.15 0.65
CA LEU A 69 7.65 11.99 0.64
C LEU A 69 7.17 11.64 2.05
N TYR A 70 7.95 12.01 3.07
CA TYR A 70 7.64 11.80 4.48
C TYR A 70 6.59 12.77 5.05
N ILE A 71 6.35 13.90 4.38
CA ILE A 71 5.50 14.97 4.88
C ILE A 71 4.12 14.51 5.37
N PRO A 72 3.35 13.63 4.68
CA PRO A 72 2.01 13.24 5.14
C PRO A 72 1.99 12.52 6.50
N TRP A 73 3.13 11.97 6.94
CA TRP A 73 3.26 11.23 8.19
C TRP A 73 3.58 12.11 9.39
N ILE A 74 4.07 13.34 9.17
CA ILE A 74 4.45 14.30 10.22
C ILE A 74 3.36 14.47 11.29
N PRO A 75 2.05 14.55 10.95
CA PRO A 75 0.99 14.64 11.94
C PRO A 75 0.97 13.53 12.99
N PHE A 76 1.23 12.29 12.57
CA PHE A 76 1.24 11.15 13.49
C PHE A 76 2.42 11.22 14.46
N MET A 77 3.52 11.88 14.10
CA MET A 77 4.66 12.10 14.99
C MET A 77 4.49 13.26 15.97
N ILE A 78 3.71 14.28 15.59
CA ILE A 78 3.62 15.53 16.35
C ILE A 78 2.43 15.54 17.31
N ILE A 79 1.37 14.80 16.98
CA ILE A 79 0.15 14.73 17.79
C ILE A 79 0.36 13.74 18.93
N PRO A 80 0.26 14.20 20.20
CA PRO A 80 0.33 13.33 21.37
C PRO A 80 -0.66 12.17 21.31
N GLY A 81 -0.17 10.94 21.49
CA GLY A 81 -0.95 9.71 21.48
C GLY A 81 -1.07 9.02 20.11
N LEU A 82 -0.46 9.56 19.06
CA LEU A 82 -0.40 8.95 17.72
C LEU A 82 1.01 8.52 17.31
N GLU A 83 2.04 8.85 18.09
CA GLU A 83 3.44 8.62 17.74
C GLU A 83 3.73 7.13 17.53
N TRP A 84 3.08 6.30 18.33
CA TRP A 84 3.16 4.85 18.31
C TRP A 84 2.86 4.26 16.92
N LEU A 85 2.05 4.91 16.07
CA LEU A 85 1.80 4.46 14.70
C LEU A 85 3.06 4.46 13.85
N THR A 86 4.00 5.36 14.14
CA THR A 86 5.24 5.55 13.40
C THR A 86 6.46 4.95 14.12
N GLU A 87 6.26 4.38 15.31
CA GLU A 87 7.29 3.65 16.04
C GLU A 87 7.38 2.19 15.60
N TYR A 88 8.54 1.57 15.82
CA TYR A 88 8.78 0.18 15.47
C TYR A 88 8.02 -0.79 16.38
N LEU A 89 7.47 -1.84 15.77
CA LEU A 89 6.85 -2.95 16.48
C LEU A 89 7.93 -3.81 17.16
N LEU A 90 7.81 -3.99 18.48
CA LEU A 90 8.57 -5.00 19.21
C LEU A 90 7.92 -6.37 19.00
N LEU A 91 8.53 -7.17 18.15
CA LEU A 91 8.11 -8.55 17.89
C LEU A 91 9.21 -9.54 18.32
N PRO A 92 9.70 -9.54 19.58
CA PRO A 92 10.89 -10.28 20.01
C PRO A 92 10.80 -11.80 19.77
N TRP A 93 9.61 -12.39 19.79
CA TRP A 93 9.46 -13.82 19.44
C TRP A 93 9.79 -14.10 17.97
N LEU A 94 9.62 -13.13 17.07
CA LEU A 94 10.03 -13.21 15.66
C LEU A 94 11.55 -13.07 15.48
N TRP A 95 12.32 -12.76 16.53
CA TRP A 95 13.78 -12.71 16.46
C TRP A 95 14.44 -14.07 16.67
N THR A 96 13.68 -15.04 17.17
CA THR A 96 14.17 -16.40 17.31
C THR A 96 14.46 -16.96 15.91
N ASN A 97 15.56 -17.72 15.75
CA ASN A 97 15.94 -18.47 14.54
C ASN A 97 14.92 -19.60 14.26
N THR A 98 13.66 -19.21 14.12
CA THR A 98 12.56 -20.11 13.82
C THR A 98 12.60 -20.45 12.34
N PRO A 99 12.18 -21.67 11.96
CA PRO A 99 12.04 -22.05 10.56
C PRO A 99 11.19 -21.03 9.77
N LEU A 100 10.17 -20.44 10.39
CA LEU A 100 9.34 -19.41 9.78
C LEU A 100 10.15 -18.17 9.37
N MET A 101 11.05 -17.68 10.23
CA MET A 101 11.88 -16.51 9.90
C MET A 101 12.89 -16.79 8.81
N MET A 102 13.44 -18.00 8.77
CA MET A 102 14.31 -18.42 7.67
C MET A 102 13.56 -18.45 6.32
N ILE A 103 12.31 -18.95 6.33
CA ILE A 103 11.45 -18.93 5.15
C ILE A 103 11.16 -17.48 4.73
N ILE A 104 10.76 -16.62 5.67
CA ILE A 104 10.48 -15.19 5.38
C ILE A 104 11.73 -14.49 4.84
N ALA A 105 12.91 -14.74 5.44
CA ALA A 105 14.18 -14.17 5.00
C ALA A 105 14.56 -14.59 3.58
N SER A 106 14.20 -15.81 3.18
CA SER A 106 14.44 -16.34 1.83
C SER A 106 13.41 -15.83 0.81
N VAL A 107 12.16 -15.66 1.22
CA VAL A 107 11.05 -15.25 0.36
C VAL A 107 11.00 -13.73 0.13
N ARG A 108 11.36 -12.90 1.13
CA ARG A 108 11.32 -11.43 1.02
C ARG A 108 12.10 -10.85 -0.18
N PRO A 109 13.34 -11.28 -0.55
CA PRO A 109 13.99 -10.79 -1.77
C PRO A 109 13.24 -11.18 -3.02
N ILE A 110 12.71 -12.41 -3.07
CA ILE A 110 12.01 -12.95 -4.23
C ILE A 110 10.73 -12.15 -4.48
N LEU A 111 9.97 -11.84 -3.42
CA LEU A 111 8.76 -11.03 -3.54
C LEU A 111 9.07 -9.58 -3.89
N ALA A 112 10.07 -8.96 -3.26
CA ALA A 112 10.41 -7.58 -3.56
C ALA A 112 10.90 -7.41 -5.02
N ILE A 113 11.93 -8.17 -5.40
CA ILE A 113 12.54 -8.08 -6.74
C ILE A 113 11.59 -8.64 -7.79
N GLY A 114 10.98 -9.80 -7.55
CA GLY A 114 10.04 -10.43 -8.47
C GLY A 114 8.76 -9.61 -8.67
N GLY A 115 8.22 -9.02 -7.60
CA GLY A 115 7.09 -8.10 -7.71
C GLY A 115 7.44 -6.85 -8.52
N PHE A 116 8.62 -6.28 -8.29
CA PHE A 116 9.08 -5.10 -9.02
C PHE A 116 9.30 -5.40 -10.51
N THR A 117 9.96 -6.50 -10.84
CA THR A 117 10.17 -6.91 -12.24
C THR A 117 8.85 -7.23 -12.94
N PHE A 118 7.91 -7.88 -12.25
CA PHE A 118 6.56 -8.13 -12.77
C PHE A 118 5.80 -6.83 -13.03
N PHE A 119 5.88 -5.86 -12.12
CA PHE A 119 5.31 -4.53 -12.29
C PHE A 119 5.90 -3.81 -13.51
N ILE A 120 7.24 -3.72 -13.60
CA ILE A 120 7.90 -3.03 -14.72
C ILE A 120 7.63 -3.73 -16.05
N GLY A 121 7.67 -5.07 -16.08
CA GLY A 121 7.37 -5.84 -17.28
C GLY A 121 5.95 -5.63 -17.79
N SER A 122 4.96 -5.71 -16.90
CA SER A 122 3.55 -5.51 -17.26
C SER A 122 3.24 -4.06 -17.64
N LEU A 123 3.80 -3.07 -16.94
CA LEU A 123 3.67 -1.65 -17.30
C LEU A 123 4.31 -1.36 -18.66
N THR A 124 5.50 -1.91 -18.92
CA THR A 124 6.18 -1.75 -20.21
C THR A 124 5.34 -2.33 -21.35
N GLN A 125 4.78 -3.53 -21.15
CA GLN A 125 3.85 -4.13 -22.12
C GLN A 125 2.67 -3.18 -22.39
N LEU A 126 1.99 -2.67 -21.35
CA LEU A 126 0.87 -1.76 -21.51
C LEU A 126 1.23 -0.51 -22.31
N LEU A 127 2.34 0.15 -21.97
CA LEU A 127 2.79 1.39 -22.61
C LEU A 127 3.16 1.17 -24.08
N VAL A 128 3.84 0.06 -24.40
CA VAL A 128 4.19 -0.30 -25.78
C VAL A 128 2.94 -0.54 -26.61
N TYR A 129 1.98 -1.31 -26.10
CA TYR A 129 0.73 -1.59 -26.81
C TYR A 129 -0.15 -0.35 -26.97
N LYS A 130 -0.21 0.51 -25.96
CA LYS A 130 -0.89 1.80 -26.03
C LYS A 130 -0.30 2.70 -27.12
N ARG A 131 1.03 2.77 -27.25
CA ARG A 131 1.71 3.50 -28.33
C ARG A 131 1.41 2.93 -29.71
N ARG A 132 1.15 1.63 -29.81
CA ARG A 132 0.74 0.95 -31.05
C ARG A 132 -0.76 1.10 -31.36
N GLY A 133 -1.51 1.86 -30.57
CA GLY A 133 -2.94 2.07 -30.77
C GLY A 133 -3.82 0.88 -30.40
N VAL A 134 -3.28 -0.10 -29.66
CA VAL A 134 -4.05 -1.26 -29.20
C VAL A 134 -5.02 -0.81 -28.11
N LYS A 135 -6.31 -1.05 -28.33
CA LYS A 135 -7.38 -0.62 -27.41
C LYS A 135 -7.55 -1.54 -26.20
N LEU A 136 -7.24 -2.82 -26.34
CA LEU A 136 -7.32 -3.82 -25.27
C LEU A 136 -6.17 -4.83 -25.39
N VAL A 137 -5.41 -5.00 -24.31
CA VAL A 137 -4.31 -5.96 -24.23
C VAL A 137 -4.79 -7.18 -23.44
N THR A 138 -4.78 -8.36 -24.07
CA THR A 138 -5.33 -9.60 -23.47
C THR A 138 -4.32 -10.74 -23.41
N SER A 139 -3.09 -10.53 -23.87
CA SER A 139 -2.01 -11.53 -23.91
C SER A 139 -0.85 -11.17 -22.97
N GLY A 140 0.10 -12.08 -22.81
CA GLY A 140 1.26 -11.87 -21.92
C GLY A 140 0.84 -11.71 -20.47
N PHE A 141 1.33 -10.67 -19.78
CA PHE A 141 0.96 -10.39 -18.38
C PHE A 141 -0.55 -10.19 -18.21
N TYR A 142 -1.19 -9.54 -19.18
CA TYR A 142 -2.64 -9.32 -19.19
C TYR A 142 -3.44 -10.58 -19.53
N GLY A 143 -2.81 -11.65 -20.01
CA GLY A 143 -3.46 -12.96 -20.14
C GLY A 143 -3.48 -13.76 -18.83
N ILE A 144 -2.61 -13.41 -17.87
CA ILE A 144 -2.52 -14.10 -16.57
C ILE A 144 -3.57 -13.54 -15.61
N VAL A 145 -3.63 -12.21 -15.50
CA VAL A 145 -4.58 -11.45 -14.66
C VAL A 145 -4.93 -10.15 -15.38
N ARG A 146 -6.08 -9.54 -15.05
CA ARG A 146 -6.54 -8.31 -15.71
C ARG A 146 -5.79 -7.06 -15.28
N HIS A 147 -5.24 -7.07 -14.06
CA HIS A 147 -4.49 -5.95 -13.49
C HIS A 147 -3.07 -6.36 -13.05
N PRO A 148 -2.20 -6.80 -13.97
CA PRO A 148 -0.89 -7.36 -13.63
C PRO A 148 0.05 -6.32 -13.00
N GLN A 149 -0.01 -5.08 -13.46
CA GLN A 149 0.76 -3.97 -12.89
C GLN A 149 0.40 -3.72 -11.42
N TYR A 150 -0.88 -3.79 -11.05
CA TYR A 150 -1.30 -3.65 -9.66
C TYR A 150 -0.89 -4.85 -8.82
N LEU A 151 -1.01 -6.07 -9.35
CA LEU A 151 -0.49 -7.27 -8.70
C LEU A 151 1.01 -7.15 -8.41
N GLY A 152 1.79 -6.68 -9.38
CA GLY A 152 3.22 -6.42 -9.21
C GLY A 152 3.52 -5.43 -8.10
N ILE A 153 2.80 -4.30 -8.04
CA ILE A 153 2.91 -3.32 -6.94
C ILE A 153 2.59 -3.97 -5.60
N PHE A 154 1.53 -4.77 -5.51
CA PHE A 154 1.12 -5.42 -4.25
C PHE A 154 2.18 -6.39 -3.74
N ILE A 155 2.72 -7.23 -4.64
CA ILE A 155 3.77 -8.20 -4.31
C ILE A 155 5.06 -7.48 -3.92
N TRP A 156 5.46 -6.47 -4.70
CA TRP A 156 6.67 -5.68 -4.47
C TRP A 156 6.65 -5.01 -3.10
N THR A 157 5.58 -4.25 -2.83
CA THR A 157 5.42 -3.51 -1.58
C THR A 157 5.26 -4.46 -0.38
N PHE A 158 4.60 -5.60 -0.56
CA PHE A 158 4.52 -6.64 0.48
C PHE A 158 5.90 -7.25 0.80
N GLY A 159 6.73 -7.49 -0.22
CA GLY A 159 8.12 -7.92 -0.03
C GLY A 159 8.90 -6.93 0.84
N HIS A 160 8.70 -5.62 0.66
CA HIS A 160 9.31 -4.60 1.51
C HIS A 160 8.78 -4.61 2.95
N ILE A 161 7.49 -4.86 3.17
CA ILE A 161 6.94 -5.08 4.52
C ILE A 161 7.62 -6.27 5.20
N LEU A 162 7.89 -7.35 4.47
CA LEU A 162 8.63 -8.49 5.00
C LEU A 162 10.11 -8.19 5.26
N TYR A 163 10.73 -7.29 4.47
CA TYR A 163 12.07 -6.79 4.76
C TYR A 163 12.15 -5.99 6.06
N ALA A 164 11.08 -5.28 6.40
CA ALA A 164 10.99 -4.56 7.66
C ALA A 164 10.91 -5.52 8.87
N LEU A 165 10.55 -6.79 8.68
CA LEU A 165 10.59 -7.78 9.77
C LEU A 165 12.02 -8.24 10.09
N PRO A 166 12.32 -8.52 11.37
CA PRO A 166 11.47 -8.35 12.55
C PRO A 166 11.63 -6.97 13.22
N LEU A 167 12.38 -6.06 12.61
CA LEU A 167 13.13 -5.00 13.31
C LEU A 167 12.62 -3.58 13.05
N PHE A 168 12.10 -3.36 11.85
CA PHE A 168 11.80 -2.04 11.30
C PHE A 168 10.34 -1.89 10.89
N LEU A 169 9.49 -2.90 11.15
CA LEU A 169 8.08 -2.85 10.81
C LEU A 169 7.34 -1.90 11.77
N ARG A 170 6.62 -0.93 11.23
CA ARG A 170 5.76 -0.01 11.99
C ARG A 170 4.27 -0.29 11.72
N PRO A 171 3.35 0.05 12.64
CA PRO A 171 1.91 -0.01 12.37
C PRO A 171 1.50 0.78 11.12
N ALA A 172 2.09 1.97 10.96
CA ALA A 172 1.94 2.83 9.78
C ALA A 172 2.21 2.08 8.48
N ASP A 173 3.20 1.18 8.46
CA ASP A 173 3.60 0.44 7.26
C ASP A 173 2.49 -0.54 6.80
N LEU A 174 1.85 -1.20 7.76
CA LEU A 174 0.74 -2.12 7.49
C LEU A 174 -0.52 -1.38 7.05
N ILE A 175 -0.83 -0.28 7.72
CA ILE A 175 -1.95 0.61 7.36
C ILE A 175 -1.74 1.13 5.95
N ALA A 176 -0.56 1.69 5.67
CA ALA A 176 -0.12 2.16 4.36
C ALA A 176 -0.33 1.13 3.25
N TRP A 177 0.16 -0.09 3.48
CA TRP A 177 0.06 -1.17 2.50
C TRP A 177 -1.39 -1.58 2.22
N ILE A 178 -2.21 -1.71 3.27
CA ILE A 178 -3.63 -2.08 3.13
C ILE A 178 -4.43 -0.96 2.46
N THR A 179 -4.15 0.31 2.79
CA THR A 179 -4.72 1.47 2.10
C THR A 179 -4.36 1.46 0.62
N LEU A 180 -3.10 1.16 0.26
CA LEU A 180 -2.69 1.02 -1.14
C LEU A 180 -3.47 -0.10 -1.83
N VAL A 181 -3.48 -1.31 -1.27
CA VAL A 181 -4.17 -2.46 -1.88
C VAL A 181 -5.65 -2.14 -2.09
N TYR A 182 -6.31 -1.62 -1.07
CA TYR A 182 -7.71 -1.26 -1.12
C TYR A 182 -8.00 -0.19 -2.18
N THR A 183 -7.21 0.89 -2.21
CA THR A 183 -7.39 2.00 -3.16
C THR A 183 -7.18 1.55 -4.61
N TYR A 184 -6.15 0.75 -4.87
CA TYR A 184 -5.89 0.22 -6.21
C TYR A 184 -6.94 -0.80 -6.65
N ILE A 185 -7.52 -1.59 -5.73
CA ILE A 185 -8.67 -2.45 -6.05
C ILE A 185 -9.89 -1.61 -6.45
N LEU A 186 -10.15 -0.48 -5.77
CA LEU A 186 -11.24 0.43 -6.13
C LEU A 186 -10.99 1.08 -7.51
N LEU A 187 -9.76 1.52 -7.76
CA LEU A 187 -9.34 2.09 -9.02
C LEU A 187 -9.50 1.09 -10.17
N ALA A 188 -8.95 -0.13 -10.00
CA ALA A 188 -9.09 -1.22 -10.96
C ALA A 188 -10.55 -1.49 -11.31
N ARG A 189 -11.45 -1.52 -10.32
CA ARG A 189 -12.89 -1.69 -10.57
C ARG A 189 -13.52 -0.52 -11.32
N SER A 190 -13.06 0.70 -11.10
CA SER A 190 -13.49 1.86 -11.89
C SER A 190 -13.03 1.72 -13.34
N GLU A 191 -11.78 1.33 -13.56
CA GLU A 191 -11.23 1.09 -14.89
C GLU A 191 -12.00 -0.02 -15.63
N GLU A 192 -12.33 -1.13 -14.96
CA GLU A 192 -13.16 -2.18 -15.57
C GLU A 192 -14.55 -1.67 -15.96
N ALA A 193 -15.15 -0.80 -15.14
CA ALA A 193 -16.46 -0.24 -15.42
C ALA A 193 -16.42 0.70 -16.64
N ASP A 194 -15.34 1.46 -16.81
CA ASP A 194 -15.16 2.33 -17.97
C ASP A 194 -14.81 1.53 -19.23
N LEU A 195 -13.95 0.51 -19.13
CA LEU A 195 -13.69 -0.42 -20.22
C LEU A 195 -14.95 -1.16 -20.67
N MET A 196 -15.82 -1.55 -19.74
CA MET A 196 -17.11 -2.16 -20.08
C MET A 196 -18.02 -1.21 -20.87
N LYS A 197 -18.01 0.10 -20.57
CA LYS A 197 -18.78 1.09 -21.33
C LYS A 197 -18.20 1.33 -22.73
N ILE A 198 -16.87 1.31 -22.86
CA ILE A 198 -16.16 1.65 -24.11
C ILE A 198 -16.10 0.46 -25.07
N LEU A 199 -15.84 -0.74 -24.56
CA LEU A 199 -15.54 -1.95 -25.34
C LEU A 199 -16.63 -3.03 -25.27
N GLY A 200 -17.58 -2.92 -24.34
CA GLY A 200 -18.75 -3.79 -24.24
C GLY A 200 -18.42 -5.28 -24.25
N ILE A 201 -18.85 -5.98 -25.31
CA ILE A 201 -18.75 -7.44 -25.46
C ILE A 201 -17.29 -7.93 -25.51
N GLU A 202 -16.39 -7.16 -26.13
CA GLU A 202 -14.98 -7.55 -26.23
C GLU A 202 -14.34 -7.65 -24.85
N TYR A 203 -14.61 -6.65 -24.01
CA TYR A 203 -14.15 -6.65 -22.62
C TYR A 203 -14.85 -7.71 -21.77
N ALA A 204 -16.14 -7.98 -22.00
CA ALA A 204 -16.87 -9.04 -21.29
C ALA A 204 -16.23 -10.41 -21.51
N ARG A 205 -15.89 -10.75 -22.76
CA ARG A 205 -15.20 -12.02 -23.10
C ARG A 205 -13.83 -12.14 -22.45
N TYR A 206 -13.07 -11.04 -22.43
CA TYR A 206 -11.79 -10.99 -21.73
C TYR A 206 -11.96 -11.19 -20.22
N ARG A 207 -12.97 -10.55 -19.63
CA ARG A 207 -13.30 -10.66 -18.20
C ARG A 207 -13.69 -12.07 -17.76
N GLU A 208 -14.35 -12.82 -18.64
CA GLU A 208 -14.74 -14.22 -18.38
C GLU A 208 -13.54 -15.18 -18.38
N SER A 209 -12.57 -14.94 -19.25
CA SER A 209 -11.41 -15.83 -19.45
C SER A 209 -10.23 -15.52 -18.52
N THR A 210 -10.12 -14.28 -18.03
CA THR A 210 -8.94 -13.81 -17.28
C THR A 210 -9.33 -13.38 -15.87
N PRO A 211 -8.66 -13.84 -14.79
CA PRO A 211 -8.98 -13.46 -13.40
C PRO A 211 -8.62 -12.00 -13.08
N PHE A 212 -9.24 -11.42 -12.05
CA PHE A 212 -9.08 -10.00 -11.70
C PHE A 212 -7.64 -9.62 -11.29
N ILE A 213 -7.13 -10.18 -10.18
CA ILE A 213 -5.82 -9.86 -9.61
C ILE A 213 -5.08 -11.11 -9.12
N ILE A 214 -5.78 -12.07 -8.50
CA ILE A 214 -5.14 -13.29 -7.99
C ILE A 214 -5.13 -14.34 -9.10
N PRO A 215 -3.96 -14.80 -9.56
CA PRO A 215 -3.89 -15.81 -10.62
C PRO A 215 -4.36 -17.17 -10.08
N TYR A 216 -4.87 -18.02 -10.98
CA TYR A 216 -5.25 -19.41 -10.68
C TYR A 216 -6.29 -19.63 -9.57
N THR A 217 -7.13 -18.63 -9.25
CA THR A 217 -8.23 -18.84 -8.29
C THR A 217 -9.20 -19.90 -8.84
N PRO A 218 -9.31 -21.10 -8.23
CA PRO A 218 -10.16 -22.15 -8.76
C PRO A 218 -11.62 -21.69 -8.79
N ALA A 219 -12.31 -21.89 -9.91
CA ALA A 219 -13.72 -21.52 -10.05
C ALA A 219 -14.61 -22.15 -8.96
N ARG A 220 -14.20 -23.30 -8.41
CA ARG A 220 -14.86 -23.99 -7.31
C ARG A 220 -14.84 -23.22 -5.99
N ILE A 221 -13.82 -22.38 -5.76
CA ILE A 221 -13.66 -21.57 -4.55
C ILE A 221 -14.26 -20.17 -4.79
N SER A 222 -14.02 -19.58 -5.96
CA SER A 222 -14.48 -18.22 -6.24
C SER A 222 -16.00 -18.10 -6.39
N LYS A 223 -16.68 -19.08 -6.99
CA LYS A 223 -18.14 -19.09 -7.18
C LYS A 223 -18.96 -19.03 -5.88
N PRO A 224 -18.75 -19.91 -4.88
CA PRO A 224 -19.52 -19.84 -3.64
C PRO A 224 -19.25 -18.54 -2.86
N ILE A 225 -18.00 -18.07 -2.87
CA ILE A 225 -17.63 -16.80 -2.22
C ILE A 225 -18.30 -15.62 -2.93
N SER A 226 -18.31 -15.58 -4.27
CA SER A 226 -18.97 -14.51 -5.01
C SER A 226 -20.48 -14.51 -4.78
N MET A 227 -21.12 -15.68 -4.74
CA MET A 227 -22.54 -15.80 -4.41
C MET A 227 -22.85 -15.31 -2.99
N LEU A 228 -22.00 -15.66 -2.01
CA LEU A 228 -22.15 -15.21 -0.64
C LEU A 228 -22.01 -13.67 -0.55
N ILE A 229 -20.97 -13.12 -1.19
CA ILE A 229 -20.75 -11.68 -1.26
C ILE A 229 -21.96 -11.00 -1.88
N GLU A 230 -22.45 -11.48 -3.03
CA GLU A 230 -23.63 -10.91 -3.69
C GLU A 230 -24.89 -10.97 -2.81
N ARG A 231 -25.08 -12.06 -2.06
CA ARG A 231 -26.22 -12.23 -1.14
C ARG A 231 -26.25 -11.17 -0.04
N TYR A 232 -25.09 -10.83 0.52
CA TYR A 232 -24.98 -9.84 1.61
C TYR A 232 -24.65 -8.43 1.11
N THR A 233 -24.41 -8.23 -0.18
CA THR A 233 -24.11 -6.90 -0.73
C THR A 233 -25.42 -6.10 -0.89
N PRO A 234 -25.53 -4.91 -0.25
CA PRO A 234 -26.72 -4.08 -0.40
C PRO A 234 -26.98 -3.70 -1.86
N LYS A 235 -28.25 -3.64 -2.29
CA LYS A 235 -28.60 -3.18 -3.64
C LYS A 235 -28.38 -1.67 -3.83
N ALA A 236 -28.68 -0.89 -2.80
CA ALA A 236 -28.55 0.57 -2.84
C ALA A 236 -27.08 1.00 -2.96
N ARG A 237 -26.79 1.98 -3.84
CA ARG A 237 -25.42 2.47 -4.09
C ARG A 237 -24.76 3.02 -2.83
N TRP A 238 -25.47 3.84 -2.06
CA TRP A 238 -24.95 4.43 -0.82
C TRP A 238 -24.59 3.34 0.20
N ALA A 239 -25.46 2.36 0.41
CA ALA A 239 -25.23 1.26 1.34
C ALA A 239 -24.00 0.40 0.97
N ARG A 240 -23.73 0.19 -0.33
CA ARG A 240 -22.49 -0.47 -0.79
C ARG A 240 -21.24 0.34 -0.49
N ILE A 241 -21.31 1.66 -0.66
CA ILE A 241 -20.19 2.56 -0.35
C ILE A 241 -19.92 2.51 1.16
N THR A 242 -20.98 2.64 1.97
CA THR A 242 -20.89 2.55 3.43
C THR A 242 -20.28 1.21 3.88
N LEU A 243 -20.75 0.08 3.34
CA LEU A 243 -20.21 -1.24 3.69
C LEU A 243 -18.71 -1.34 3.39
N LYS A 244 -18.27 -0.87 2.21
CA LYS A 244 -16.86 -0.88 1.82
C LYS A 244 -16.01 -0.02 2.76
N ILE A 245 -16.49 1.17 3.13
CA ILE A 245 -15.83 2.04 4.11
C ILE A 245 -15.76 1.36 5.47
N MET A 246 -16.83 0.74 5.94
CA MET A 246 -16.87 0.03 7.22
C MET A 246 -15.88 -1.14 7.26
N ILE A 247 -15.78 -1.93 6.18
CA ILE A 247 -14.79 -3.00 6.07
C ILE A 247 -13.37 -2.43 6.10
N TYR A 248 -13.11 -1.35 5.36
CA TYR A 248 -11.81 -0.71 5.38
C TYR A 248 -11.45 -0.20 6.79
N LEU A 249 -12.36 0.54 7.44
CA LEU A 249 -12.17 1.05 8.80
C LEU A 249 -12.00 -0.06 9.83
N SER A 250 -12.73 -1.18 9.72
CA SER A 250 -12.57 -2.31 10.64
C SER A 250 -11.22 -2.99 10.50
N VAL A 251 -10.70 -3.11 9.27
CA VAL A 251 -9.34 -3.63 9.03
C VAL A 251 -8.30 -2.68 9.64
N ILE A 252 -8.41 -1.37 9.39
CA ILE A 252 -7.49 -0.38 9.98
C ILE A 252 -7.55 -0.41 11.51
N ALA A 253 -8.76 -0.45 12.10
CA ALA A 253 -8.95 -0.53 13.54
C ALA A 253 -8.38 -1.83 14.12
N THR A 254 -8.49 -2.96 13.41
CA THR A 254 -7.92 -4.24 13.83
C THR A 254 -6.40 -4.19 13.83
N ILE A 255 -5.77 -3.63 12.78
CA ILE A 255 -4.32 -3.46 12.74
C ILE A 255 -3.88 -2.56 13.88
N ALA A 256 -4.54 -1.42 14.06
CA ALA A 256 -4.27 -0.48 15.13
C ALA A 256 -4.37 -1.17 16.50
N TYR A 257 -5.44 -1.92 16.76
CA TYR A 257 -5.63 -2.66 18.01
C TYR A 257 -4.55 -3.72 18.25
N LEU A 258 -4.21 -4.53 17.24
CA LEU A 258 -3.22 -5.59 17.35
C LEU A 258 -1.78 -5.07 17.49
N SER A 259 -1.53 -3.84 17.06
CA SER A 259 -0.23 -3.19 17.15
C SER A 259 -0.10 -2.27 18.36
N TYR A 260 -1.22 -1.75 18.88
CA TYR A 260 -1.26 -0.88 20.04
C TYR A 260 -0.64 -1.57 21.26
N GLY A 261 0.29 -0.87 21.93
CA GLY A 261 1.01 -1.40 23.09
C GLY A 261 2.16 -2.36 22.76
N ARG A 262 2.33 -2.79 21.50
CA ARG A 262 3.52 -3.50 21.01
C ARG A 262 4.58 -2.54 20.44
N THR A 263 4.29 -1.26 20.48
CA THR A 263 5.10 -0.13 20.06
C THR A 263 5.61 0.55 21.32
N TYR A 264 6.76 0.15 21.86
CA TYR A 264 7.49 0.92 22.89
C TYR A 264 8.94 0.47 23.05
N CYS A 265 9.86 1.45 23.03
CA CYS A 265 11.26 1.50 23.46
C CYS A 265 12.36 0.67 22.76
N PHE A 266 13.08 1.34 21.86
CA PHE A 266 14.50 1.09 21.57
C PHE A 266 15.43 1.52 22.73
N LYS A 267 14.92 2.28 23.72
CA LYS A 267 15.70 2.84 24.84
C LYS A 267 15.93 1.89 26.02
N ASP A 268 15.11 0.85 26.19
CA ASP A 268 15.21 -0.11 27.30
C ASP A 268 15.87 -1.44 26.89
N LYS A 269 16.58 -1.47 25.76
CA LYS A 269 17.32 -2.67 25.34
C LYS A 269 18.68 -2.72 26.06
N PRO A 270 19.10 -3.89 26.58
CA PRO A 270 20.48 -4.07 26.99
C PRO A 270 21.39 -3.79 25.78
N PRO A 271 22.57 -3.18 25.99
CA PRO A 271 23.52 -2.93 24.90
C PRO A 271 23.88 -4.27 24.23
N ILE A 272 23.84 -4.28 22.90
CA ILE A 272 24.38 -5.36 22.07
C ILE A 272 25.91 -5.19 22.02
#